data_AF-A0A368TFX5-F1
#
_entry.id   AF-A0A368TFX5-F1
#
_cell.length_a   1.000
_cell.length_b   1.000
_cell.length_c   1.000
_cell.angle_alpha   90.00
_cell.angle_beta   90.00
_cell.angle_gamma   90.00
#
_symmetry.space_group_name_H-M   'P 1'
#
loop_
_entity.id
_entity.type
_entity.pdbx_description
1 polymer ?
#
loop_
_entity_poly.entity_id
_entity_poly.type
_entity_poly.pdbx_seq_one_letter_code
_entity_poly.pdbx_strand_id
1 'polypeptide(L)'
;MIMSPAAPEKGSSTNAFISYMNYYIHMIRNYENQNQKGIKKMAKQKLLMAIAILGIVLICSGCVDQQSEDSAPGQLAEEFQSPEGVKSDKVEKNNHSQAVILQRVTEANENAFSLLVPKGWLTEGGIFRVDPTAQGGAAQSIAAKLDFSVKNDQSGSVMMRWLPDMLYVDVSASPAGEMGLFPPGSNYNGMTVYPLMSAEEYLTQVAFPYAHPEASGVQIVEQHKLYDLAQAYLQRVNTVMPQTTLSYDAAIMTVTYWEDETPYEERILTVIENWGDMGAGMWGNKETVLLRTPIGEYGTWEPIFSVIQSSVEISPQWILGEIQGQMQRGQTMLDVQKEVQQIGQAMVEHRQKTNAEIHNDIFLTLTDQEEYVNPFTNQIETGSNQWDYRWVNEAGEVIYTNDEYYDPRLDVDLNRVDFERTPIRKR
;
A
#
# COMPACT_ATOMS: atom_id res chain seq x y z
N MET A 1 -52.44 -0.58 39.67
CA MET A 1 -52.34 -0.92 38.24
C MET A 1 -51.09 -0.19 37.72
N ILE A 2 -49.92 -0.84 37.82
CA ILE A 2 -48.65 -0.28 37.35
C ILE A 2 -48.06 -1.39 36.49
N MET A 3 -48.06 -1.16 35.17
CA MET A 3 -47.52 -2.10 34.20
C MET A 3 -45.99 -2.03 34.22
N SER A 4 -45.38 -3.22 34.29
CA SER A 4 -43.95 -3.46 34.15
C SER A 4 -43.51 -3.16 32.71
N PRO A 5 -42.32 -2.56 32.47
CA PRO A 5 -41.81 -2.41 31.11
C PRO A 5 -41.33 -3.77 30.58
N ALA A 6 -41.68 -4.05 29.32
CA ALA A 6 -41.30 -5.23 28.58
C ALA A 6 -39.79 -5.27 28.32
N ALA A 7 -39.24 -6.49 28.25
CA ALA A 7 -37.84 -6.74 27.89
C ALA A 7 -37.53 -6.23 26.47
N PRO A 8 -36.30 -5.75 26.20
CA PRO A 8 -35.93 -5.28 24.87
C PRO A 8 -35.86 -6.44 23.88
N GLU A 9 -36.53 -6.27 22.75
CA GLU A 9 -36.41 -7.14 21.58
C GLU A 9 -34.95 -7.18 21.10
N LYS A 10 -34.51 -8.37 20.68
CA LYS A 10 -33.20 -8.59 20.06
C LYS A 10 -33.09 -7.78 18.77
N GLY A 11 -32.50 -6.59 18.83
CA GLY A 11 -32.10 -5.84 17.64
C GLY A 11 -30.96 -6.54 16.92
N SER A 12 -31.01 -6.59 15.58
CA SER A 12 -29.95 -7.22 14.78
C SER A 12 -28.60 -6.50 14.98
N SER A 13 -27.51 -7.28 14.96
CA SER A 13 -26.12 -6.79 15.05
C SER A 13 -25.79 -5.70 14.03
N THR A 14 -26.55 -5.65 12.93
CA THR A 14 -26.50 -4.62 11.88
C THR A 14 -26.73 -3.20 12.42
N ASN A 15 -27.64 -3.01 13.39
CA ASN A 15 -28.00 -1.68 13.90
C ASN A 15 -26.97 -1.08 14.86
N ALA A 16 -26.26 -1.91 15.62
CA ALA A 16 -25.17 -1.47 16.49
C ALA A 16 -23.95 -1.02 15.67
N PHE A 17 -23.64 -1.74 14.58
CA PHE A 17 -22.56 -1.42 13.67
C PHE A 17 -22.84 -0.15 12.84
N ILE A 18 -24.07 0.04 12.34
CA ILE A 18 -24.48 1.28 11.66
C ILE A 18 -24.37 2.49 12.61
N SER A 19 -24.74 2.35 13.88
CA SER A 19 -24.54 3.41 14.89
C SER A 19 -23.06 3.72 15.12
N TYR A 20 -22.21 2.69 15.18
CA TYR A 20 -20.76 2.85 15.36
C TYR A 20 -20.11 3.56 14.15
N MET A 21 -20.47 3.19 12.93
CA MET A 21 -19.97 3.84 11.71
C MET A 21 -20.48 5.27 11.54
N ASN A 22 -21.75 5.54 11.90
CA ASN A 22 -22.29 6.90 11.91
C ASN A 22 -21.56 7.79 12.93
N TYR A 23 -21.14 7.24 14.07
CA TYR A 23 -20.31 7.93 15.05
C TYR A 23 -18.93 8.30 14.47
N TYR A 24 -18.26 7.39 13.76
CA TYR A 24 -16.97 7.67 13.10
C TYR A 24 -17.09 8.68 11.95
N ILE A 25 -18.12 8.56 11.10
CA ILE A 25 -18.39 9.54 10.02
C ILE A 25 -18.64 10.93 10.63
N HIS A 26 -19.35 11.02 11.76
CA HIS A 26 -19.57 12.29 12.45
C HIS A 26 -18.28 12.85 13.08
N MET A 27 -17.42 12.00 13.65
CA MET A 27 -16.13 12.38 14.21
C MET A 27 -15.20 12.96 13.12
N ILE A 28 -15.14 12.30 11.96
CA ILE A 28 -14.34 12.75 10.81
C ILE A 28 -14.84 14.10 10.28
N ARG A 29 -16.16 14.27 10.11
CA ARG A 29 -16.75 15.57 9.69
C ARG A 29 -16.45 16.70 10.68
N ASN A 30 -16.45 16.42 11.98
CA ASN A 30 -16.10 17.41 13.00
C ASN A 30 -14.61 17.80 12.94
N TYR A 31 -13.73 16.83 12.67
CA TYR A 31 -12.30 17.08 12.48
C TYR A 31 -11.98 17.85 11.18
N GLU A 32 -12.69 17.55 10.08
CA GLU A 32 -12.61 18.29 8.82
C GLU A 32 -13.02 19.77 8.96
N ASN A 33 -14.02 20.05 9.80
CA ASN A 33 -14.46 21.41 10.10
C ASN A 33 -13.41 22.20 10.89
N GLN A 34 -12.51 21.53 11.63
CA GLN A 34 -11.45 22.17 12.39
C GLN A 34 -10.19 22.49 11.54
N ASN A 35 -9.97 21.81 10.41
CA ASN A 35 -8.73 21.91 9.62
C ASN A 35 -8.89 22.58 8.23
N GLN A 36 -9.86 23.49 8.09
CA GLN A 36 -10.37 24.01 6.81
C GLN A 36 -9.47 24.96 5.97
N LYS A 37 -8.14 25.00 6.15
CA LYS A 37 -7.27 25.80 5.26
C LYS A 37 -6.16 24.97 4.63
N GLY A 38 -6.42 24.42 3.43
CA GLY A 38 -5.35 24.23 2.43
C GLY A 38 -5.34 22.96 1.58
N ILE A 39 -5.91 21.83 1.98
CA ILE A 39 -5.60 20.54 1.32
C ILE A 39 -6.88 19.74 1.06
N LYS A 40 -7.60 20.02 -0.05
CA LYS A 40 -9.00 19.56 -0.19
C LYS A 40 -9.32 18.49 -1.25
N LYS A 41 -8.37 17.96 -2.03
CA LYS A 41 -8.72 16.91 -3.03
C LYS A 41 -7.82 15.66 -3.03
N MET A 42 -6.51 15.79 -3.18
CA MET A 42 -5.62 14.61 -3.21
C MET A 42 -5.39 13.97 -1.82
N ALA A 43 -5.22 14.78 -0.76
CA ALA A 43 -5.11 14.23 0.59
C ALA A 43 -6.43 13.60 1.05
N LYS A 44 -7.57 14.13 0.61
CA LYS A 44 -8.90 13.54 0.83
C LYS A 44 -8.97 12.15 0.19
N GLN A 45 -8.56 12.00 -1.07
CA GLN A 45 -8.58 10.73 -1.78
C GLN A 45 -7.62 9.70 -1.15
N LYS A 46 -6.40 10.09 -0.77
CA LYS A 46 -5.42 9.20 -0.13
C LYS A 46 -5.79 8.82 1.31
N LEU A 47 -6.36 9.75 2.08
CA LEU A 47 -6.87 9.49 3.43
C LEU A 47 -8.09 8.55 3.39
N LEU A 48 -9.00 8.76 2.43
CA LEU A 48 -10.15 7.88 2.20
C LEU A 48 -9.70 6.48 1.72
N MET A 49 -8.65 6.39 0.90
CA MET A 49 -8.04 5.12 0.48
C MET A 49 -7.39 4.38 1.66
N ALA A 50 -6.64 5.09 2.52
CA ALA A 50 -6.07 4.52 3.74
C ALA A 50 -7.15 4.07 4.74
N ILE A 51 -8.24 4.83 4.89
CA ILE A 51 -9.38 4.47 5.74
C ILE A 51 -10.20 3.32 5.15
N ALA A 52 -10.31 3.19 3.82
CA ALA A 52 -10.90 2.02 3.20
C ALA A 52 -10.06 0.76 3.48
N ILE A 53 -8.73 0.86 3.36
CA ILE A 53 -7.78 -0.21 3.70
C ILE A 53 -7.85 -0.59 5.19
N LEU A 54 -8.03 0.37 6.11
CA LEU A 54 -8.16 0.12 7.55
C LEU A 54 -9.58 -0.32 7.99
N GLY A 55 -10.63 0.16 7.32
CA GLY A 55 -12.03 -0.18 7.59
C GLY A 55 -12.46 -1.54 7.05
N ILE A 56 -11.58 -2.18 6.26
CA ILE A 56 -11.71 -3.57 5.83
C ILE A 56 -11.46 -4.51 7.01
N VAL A 57 -10.51 -4.23 7.93
CA VAL A 57 -10.20 -5.07 9.12
C VAL A 57 -11.39 -5.26 10.11
N LEU A 58 -12.53 -4.59 9.93
CA LEU A 58 -13.71 -4.65 10.81
C LEU A 58 -14.83 -5.61 10.35
N ILE A 59 -14.61 -6.49 9.38
CA ILE A 59 -15.67 -7.29 8.77
C ILE A 59 -15.56 -8.74 9.21
N CYS A 60 -16.33 -9.18 10.21
CA CYS A 60 -16.88 -10.55 10.24
C CYS A 60 -17.93 -10.86 11.33
N SER A 61 -18.73 -9.89 11.78
CA SER A 61 -19.85 -10.19 12.70
C SER A 61 -21.23 -10.25 12.03
N GLY A 62 -21.31 -10.32 10.68
CA GLY A 62 -22.56 -10.00 9.98
C GLY A 62 -23.04 -10.82 8.77
N CYS A 63 -22.27 -11.75 8.19
CA CYS A 63 -22.67 -12.35 6.89
C CYS A 63 -22.53 -13.86 6.73
N VAL A 64 -22.30 -14.65 7.78
CA VAL A 64 -22.36 -16.13 7.66
C VAL A 64 -23.62 -16.64 8.35
N ASP A 65 -24.75 -16.38 7.72
CA ASP A 65 -26.02 -17.07 7.99
C ASP A 65 -26.77 -17.14 6.66
N GLN A 66 -26.24 -17.95 5.73
CA GLN A 66 -26.92 -18.25 4.47
C GLN A 66 -27.13 -19.76 4.41
N GLN A 67 -28.31 -20.16 4.92
CA GLN A 67 -28.87 -21.49 4.74
C GLN A 67 -28.96 -21.77 3.24
N SER A 68 -28.30 -22.84 2.81
CA SER A 68 -28.52 -23.47 1.50
C SER A 68 -29.87 -24.19 1.51
N GLU A 69 -30.94 -23.47 1.18
CA GLU A 69 -32.21 -24.05 0.72
C GLU A 69 -32.51 -23.47 -0.66
N ASP A 70 -32.02 -24.13 -1.71
CA ASP A 70 -32.80 -24.41 -2.93
C ASP A 70 -31.91 -25.03 -4.02
N SER A 71 -31.94 -26.35 -4.11
CA SER A 71 -31.74 -27.04 -5.38
C SER A 71 -32.54 -28.33 -5.37
N ALA A 72 -33.73 -28.29 -5.99
CA ALA A 72 -34.46 -29.49 -6.36
C ALA A 72 -33.65 -30.30 -7.39
N PRO A 73 -33.61 -31.64 -7.29
CA PRO A 73 -32.80 -32.46 -8.19
C PRO A 73 -33.49 -32.65 -9.54
N GLY A 74 -32.86 -32.15 -10.60
CA GLY A 74 -33.13 -32.51 -11.98
C GLY A 74 -32.51 -33.87 -12.30
N GLN A 75 -33.36 -34.78 -12.78
CA GLN A 75 -33.07 -36.14 -13.22
C GLN A 75 -31.93 -36.21 -14.24
N LEU A 76 -30.91 -37.03 -13.98
CA LEU A 76 -30.32 -37.96 -14.96
C LEU A 76 -29.74 -39.15 -14.18
N ALA A 77 -30.41 -40.28 -14.30
CA ALA A 77 -30.00 -41.55 -13.73
C ALA A 77 -29.01 -42.23 -14.67
N GLU A 78 -27.80 -42.48 -14.19
CA GLU A 78 -26.99 -43.61 -14.66
C GLU A 78 -26.55 -44.46 -13.46
N GLU A 79 -26.82 -45.73 -13.67
CA GLU A 79 -26.70 -46.94 -12.87
C GLU A 79 -25.40 -47.07 -12.04
N PHE A 80 -25.52 -47.00 -10.71
CA PHE A 80 -24.54 -47.56 -9.78
C PHE A 80 -25.28 -48.40 -8.74
N GLN A 81 -25.12 -49.72 -8.82
CA GLN A 81 -25.66 -50.66 -7.84
C GLN A 81 -24.92 -50.51 -6.51
N SER A 82 -25.63 -50.04 -5.48
CA SER A 82 -25.18 -50.11 -4.08
C SER A 82 -25.67 -51.41 -3.44
N PRO A 83 -24.85 -52.08 -2.60
CA PRO A 83 -25.29 -53.22 -1.82
C PRO A 83 -26.22 -52.78 -0.69
N GLU A 84 -27.35 -53.47 -0.57
CA GLU A 84 -28.35 -53.29 0.47
C GLU A 84 -27.78 -53.57 1.87
N GLY A 85 -28.10 -52.69 2.83
CA GLY A 85 -28.13 -53.06 4.25
C GLY A 85 -27.27 -52.23 5.20
N VAL A 86 -27.52 -50.92 5.31
CA VAL A 86 -27.16 -50.18 6.54
C VAL A 86 -28.41 -49.47 7.06
N LYS A 87 -28.83 -49.88 8.26
CA LYS A 87 -29.94 -49.28 9.00
C LYS A 87 -29.62 -47.82 9.28
N SER A 88 -30.60 -46.94 9.06
CA SER A 88 -30.52 -45.54 9.44
C SER A 88 -30.49 -45.43 10.96
N ASP A 89 -29.29 -45.40 11.54
CA ASP A 89 -29.12 -44.97 12.92
C ASP A 89 -29.44 -43.47 12.99
N LYS A 90 -30.38 -43.14 13.87
CA LYS A 90 -30.70 -41.77 14.25
C LYS A 90 -29.39 -41.09 14.65
N VAL A 91 -29.07 -39.99 13.99
CA VAL A 91 -28.04 -39.05 14.43
C VAL A 91 -28.42 -38.59 15.83
N GLU A 92 -27.82 -39.19 16.85
CA GLU A 92 -27.87 -38.70 18.22
C GLU A 92 -27.26 -37.29 18.20
N LYS A 93 -28.09 -36.30 18.55
CA LYS A 93 -27.63 -34.95 18.89
C LYS A 93 -26.69 -35.09 20.08
N ASN A 94 -25.39 -35.19 19.80
CA ASN A 94 -24.38 -35.17 20.84
C ASN A 94 -24.52 -33.89 21.67
N ASN A 95 -24.67 -34.09 22.98
CA ASN A 95 -24.80 -33.06 24.00
C ASN A 95 -23.62 -32.08 23.94
N HIS A 96 -23.85 -30.85 23.44
CA HIS A 96 -22.97 -29.70 23.65
C HIS A 96 -23.03 -29.20 25.11
N SER A 97 -22.73 -30.05 26.08
CA SER A 97 -22.82 -29.72 27.51
C SER A 97 -21.52 -29.19 28.12
N GLN A 98 -20.46 -29.02 27.33
CA GLN A 98 -19.21 -28.45 27.84
C GLN A 98 -19.20 -26.93 27.60
N ALA A 99 -19.41 -26.18 28.68
CA ALA A 99 -19.29 -24.73 28.66
C ALA A 99 -17.85 -24.32 28.27
N VAL A 100 -17.72 -23.50 27.22
CA VAL A 100 -16.43 -22.93 26.81
C VAL A 100 -16.25 -21.57 27.48
N ILE A 101 -15.14 -21.41 28.21
CA ILE A 101 -14.76 -20.13 28.83
C ILE A 101 -13.87 -19.37 27.84
N LEU A 102 -14.24 -18.14 27.55
CA LEU A 102 -13.48 -17.24 26.67
C LEU A 102 -12.82 -16.13 27.50
N GLN A 103 -11.65 -15.68 27.08
CA GLN A 103 -10.93 -14.55 27.66
C GLN A 103 -10.55 -13.55 26.57
N ARG A 104 -10.60 -12.25 26.87
CA ARG A 104 -10.16 -11.22 25.92
C ARG A 104 -8.64 -11.15 25.92
N VAL A 105 -8.03 -11.35 24.77
CA VAL A 105 -6.58 -11.26 24.53
C VAL A 105 -6.32 -10.07 23.63
N THR A 106 -5.31 -9.28 23.97
CA THR A 106 -4.87 -8.12 23.17
C THR A 106 -3.67 -8.55 22.32
N GLU A 107 -3.66 -8.12 21.06
CA GLU A 107 -2.52 -8.31 20.15
C GLU A 107 -1.24 -7.72 20.76
N ALA A 108 -0.15 -8.50 20.75
CA ALA A 108 0.98 -8.23 21.63
C ALA A 108 1.98 -7.18 21.11
N ASN A 109 2.08 -6.96 19.80
CA ASN A 109 3.13 -6.13 19.21
C ASN A 109 2.76 -4.65 19.24
N GLU A 110 1.56 -4.29 18.80
CA GLU A 110 1.13 -2.89 18.68
C GLU A 110 -0.13 -2.57 19.50
N ASN A 111 -0.72 -3.56 20.19
CA ASN A 111 -2.02 -3.42 20.87
C ASN A 111 -3.11 -2.92 19.91
N ALA A 112 -3.05 -3.38 18.66
CA ALA A 112 -3.89 -2.87 17.59
C ALA A 112 -5.35 -3.33 17.71
N PHE A 113 -5.57 -4.52 18.25
CA PHE A 113 -6.89 -5.08 18.47
C PHE A 113 -6.90 -6.04 19.67
N SER A 114 -8.09 -6.42 20.09
CA SER A 114 -8.32 -7.52 21.04
C SER A 114 -9.45 -8.42 20.56
N LEU A 115 -9.45 -9.68 20.97
CA LEU A 115 -10.50 -10.65 20.63
C LEU A 115 -10.73 -11.64 21.77
N LEU A 116 -11.87 -12.32 21.76
CA LEU A 116 -12.17 -13.43 22.67
C LEU A 116 -11.49 -14.69 22.17
N VAL A 117 -10.73 -15.35 23.04
CA VAL A 117 -10.00 -16.59 22.79
C VAL A 117 -10.38 -17.61 23.86
N PRO A 118 -10.60 -18.90 23.52
CA PRO A 118 -10.85 -19.93 24.53
C PRO A 118 -9.73 -20.00 25.57
N LYS A 119 -10.11 -20.14 26.83
CA LYS A 119 -9.14 -20.20 27.94
C LYS A 119 -8.22 -21.40 27.75
N GLY A 120 -6.91 -21.15 27.76
CA GLY A 120 -5.86 -22.16 27.57
C GLY A 120 -5.34 -22.26 26.14
N TRP A 121 -5.98 -21.59 25.18
CA TRP A 121 -5.46 -21.49 23.82
C TRP A 121 -4.32 -20.48 23.74
N LEU A 122 -3.46 -20.67 22.76
CA LEU A 122 -2.29 -19.87 22.47
C LEU A 122 -2.61 -18.84 21.37
N THR A 123 -1.94 -17.70 21.44
CA THR A 123 -1.94 -16.70 20.37
C THR A 123 -0.51 -16.44 19.92
N GLU A 124 -0.26 -16.44 18.61
CA GLU A 124 1.07 -16.19 18.05
C GLU A 124 0.99 -15.17 16.90
N GLY A 125 2.09 -14.43 16.70
CA GLY A 125 2.14 -13.37 15.70
C GLY A 125 1.49 -12.07 16.18
N GLY A 126 1.04 -11.25 15.23
CA GLY A 126 0.44 -9.95 15.49
C GLY A 126 0.64 -8.97 14.34
N ILE A 127 0.58 -7.68 14.67
CA ILE A 127 0.90 -6.63 13.71
C ILE A 127 2.40 -6.58 13.49
N PHE A 128 2.81 -6.44 12.24
CA PHE A 128 4.21 -6.19 11.88
C PHE A 128 4.32 -5.17 10.76
N ARG A 129 5.51 -4.58 10.62
CA ARG A 129 5.80 -3.57 9.61
C ARG A 129 6.95 -4.02 8.73
N VAL A 130 6.78 -3.86 7.44
CA VAL A 130 7.78 -4.21 6.44
C VAL A 130 8.77 -3.06 6.31
N ASP A 131 10.07 -3.33 6.38
CA ASP A 131 11.12 -2.36 6.06
C ASP A 131 11.20 -2.17 4.53
N PRO A 132 10.94 -0.95 4.01
CA PRO A 132 10.96 -0.70 2.58
C PRO A 132 12.36 -0.88 1.96
N THR A 133 13.42 -0.72 2.75
CA THR A 133 14.80 -0.88 2.27
C THR A 133 15.18 -2.35 2.13
N ALA A 134 14.63 -3.21 2.99
CA ALA A 134 14.85 -4.65 2.92
C ALA A 134 14.04 -5.32 1.79
N GLN A 135 12.87 -4.79 1.46
CA GLN A 135 11.99 -5.35 0.43
C GLN A 135 12.19 -4.79 -0.98
N GLY A 136 13.17 -3.90 -1.20
CA GLY A 136 13.41 -3.34 -2.53
C GLY A 136 12.34 -2.31 -2.97
N GLY A 137 11.60 -1.74 -2.03
CA GLY A 137 10.68 -0.64 -2.29
C GLY A 137 9.56 -0.51 -1.26
N ALA A 138 8.78 0.56 -1.41
CA ALA A 138 7.89 1.03 -0.35
C ALA A 138 6.48 0.40 -0.36
N ALA A 139 6.11 -0.33 -1.42
CA ALA A 139 4.72 -0.73 -1.60
C ALA A 139 4.18 -1.60 -0.45
N GLN A 140 4.95 -2.60 0.00
CA GLN A 140 4.55 -3.43 1.14
C GLN A 140 4.64 -2.71 2.49
N SER A 141 5.26 -1.55 2.54
CA SER A 141 5.41 -0.74 3.76
C SER A 141 4.36 0.37 3.87
N ILE A 142 3.41 0.46 2.91
CA ILE A 142 2.37 1.50 2.92
C ILE A 142 1.47 1.35 4.15
N ALA A 143 1.15 0.12 4.55
CA ALA A 143 0.29 -0.18 5.69
C ALA A 143 0.93 -1.27 6.55
N ALA A 144 0.56 -1.29 7.84
CA ALA A 144 0.90 -2.38 8.73
C ALA A 144 0.31 -3.71 8.22
N LYS A 145 1.00 -4.81 8.46
CA LYS A 145 0.61 -6.16 8.06
C LYS A 145 0.19 -6.96 9.28
N LEU A 146 -0.60 -7.99 9.07
CA LEU A 146 -1.09 -8.89 10.12
C LEU A 146 -0.72 -10.32 9.77
N ASP A 147 0.00 -11.01 10.63
CA ASP A 147 0.08 -12.47 10.62
C ASP A 147 -0.18 -12.92 12.04
N PHE A 148 -1.37 -13.45 12.31
CA PHE A 148 -1.82 -13.75 13.67
C PHE A 148 -2.57 -15.06 13.69
N SER A 149 -2.31 -15.88 14.72
CA SER A 149 -2.96 -17.17 14.90
C SER A 149 -3.49 -17.36 16.31
N VAL A 150 -4.56 -18.15 16.42
CA VAL A 150 -5.20 -18.60 17.65
C VAL A 150 -5.24 -20.12 17.58
N LYS A 151 -4.56 -20.80 18.51
CA LYS A 151 -4.32 -22.26 18.47
C LYS A 151 -4.73 -22.94 19.76
N ASN A 152 -5.37 -24.10 19.67
CA ASN A 152 -5.73 -24.90 20.85
C ASN A 152 -4.51 -25.52 21.55
N ASP A 153 -3.43 -25.78 20.81
CA ASP A 153 -2.18 -26.37 21.26
C ASP A 153 -0.98 -25.83 20.46
N GLN A 154 0.22 -26.33 20.74
CA GLN A 154 1.45 -25.85 20.10
C GLN A 154 1.49 -26.17 18.59
N SER A 155 0.97 -27.34 18.20
CA SER A 155 0.86 -27.82 16.82
C SER A 155 -0.24 -27.12 16.03
N GLY A 156 -1.18 -26.46 16.69
CA GLY A 156 -2.33 -25.84 16.05
C GLY A 156 -3.27 -26.88 15.45
N SER A 157 -3.56 -27.97 16.18
CA SER A 157 -4.48 -29.00 15.68
C SER A 157 -5.88 -28.44 15.37
N VAL A 158 -6.32 -27.47 16.19
CA VAL A 158 -7.45 -26.59 15.91
C VAL A 158 -6.92 -25.15 15.90
N MET A 159 -7.00 -24.48 14.76
CA MET A 159 -6.37 -23.18 14.57
C MET A 159 -7.22 -22.25 13.71
N MET A 160 -7.20 -20.96 14.06
CA MET A 160 -7.59 -19.87 13.18
C MET A 160 -6.36 -18.99 12.91
N ARG A 161 -6.08 -18.67 11.65
CA ARG A 161 -4.95 -17.80 11.27
C ARG A 161 -5.37 -16.76 10.25
N TRP A 162 -4.95 -15.51 10.47
CA TRP A 162 -5.00 -14.44 9.48
C TRP A 162 -3.63 -14.33 8.81
N LEU A 163 -3.59 -14.42 7.49
CA LEU A 163 -2.37 -14.18 6.71
C LEU A 163 -2.20 -12.70 6.39
N PRO A 164 -0.96 -12.27 6.09
CA PRO A 164 -0.72 -10.89 5.69
C PRO A 164 -1.35 -10.57 4.36
N ASP A 165 -1.95 -9.38 4.28
CA ASP A 165 -2.27 -8.72 3.02
C ASP A 165 -0.97 -8.45 2.25
N MET A 166 -0.83 -9.02 1.07
CA MET A 166 0.32 -8.85 0.20
C MET A 166 -0.08 -8.11 -1.08
N LEU A 167 0.71 -7.10 -1.44
CA LEU A 167 0.57 -6.41 -2.73
C LEU A 167 1.44 -7.08 -3.81
N TYR A 168 0.85 -7.25 -4.97
CA TYR A 168 1.46 -7.74 -6.19
C TYR A 168 1.26 -6.71 -7.29
N VAL A 169 1.99 -6.89 -8.39
CA VAL A 169 1.77 -6.07 -9.58
C VAL A 169 1.77 -6.94 -10.82
N ASP A 170 0.73 -6.75 -11.63
CA ASP A 170 0.66 -7.28 -12.97
C ASP A 170 1.11 -6.23 -13.97
N VAL A 171 2.36 -6.38 -14.42
CA VAL A 171 2.98 -5.48 -15.40
C VAL A 171 2.75 -5.93 -16.84
N SER A 172 2.02 -7.04 -17.08
CA SER A 172 1.87 -7.64 -18.41
C SER A 172 1.24 -6.70 -19.44
N ALA A 173 0.34 -5.82 -18.99
CA ALA A 173 -0.30 -4.80 -19.83
C ALA A 173 0.50 -3.48 -19.93
N SER A 174 1.67 -3.39 -19.30
CA SER A 174 2.51 -2.19 -19.33
C SER A 174 3.58 -2.29 -20.43
N PRO A 175 4.03 -1.16 -21.02
CA PRO A 175 5.14 -1.17 -21.97
C PRO A 175 6.41 -1.84 -21.43
N ALA A 176 6.66 -1.71 -20.12
CA ALA A 176 7.81 -2.36 -19.48
C ALA A 176 7.65 -3.88 -19.39
N GLY A 177 6.44 -4.39 -19.19
CA GLY A 177 6.14 -5.81 -19.22
C GLY A 177 6.18 -6.39 -20.63
N GLU A 178 5.67 -5.68 -21.64
CA GLU A 178 5.77 -6.07 -23.05
C GLU A 178 7.22 -6.18 -23.52
N MET A 179 8.10 -5.31 -22.99
CA MET A 179 9.55 -5.38 -23.22
C MET A 179 10.27 -6.44 -22.37
N GLY A 180 9.56 -7.18 -21.52
CA GLY A 180 10.11 -8.24 -20.67
C GLY A 180 11.04 -7.76 -19.56
N LEU A 181 10.97 -6.49 -19.15
CA LEU A 181 11.88 -5.91 -18.14
C LEU A 181 11.62 -6.43 -16.73
N PHE A 182 10.43 -6.94 -16.47
CA PHE A 182 9.96 -7.37 -15.15
C PHE A 182 9.26 -8.73 -15.27
N PRO A 183 9.99 -9.85 -15.28
CA PRO A 183 9.39 -11.19 -15.35
C PRO A 183 8.64 -11.55 -14.05
N PRO A 184 7.68 -12.49 -14.08
CA PRO A 184 7.03 -13.00 -12.87
C PRO A 184 8.05 -13.49 -11.82
N GLY A 185 7.79 -13.18 -10.55
CA GLY A 185 8.68 -13.45 -9.43
C GLY A 185 9.76 -12.38 -9.19
N SER A 186 9.94 -11.42 -10.11
CA SER A 186 10.82 -10.27 -9.87
C SER A 186 10.19 -9.27 -8.90
N ASN A 187 10.96 -8.26 -8.48
CA ASN A 187 10.50 -7.20 -7.60
C ASN A 187 10.27 -5.90 -8.38
N TYR A 188 9.13 -5.26 -8.14
CA TYR A 188 8.82 -3.93 -8.63
C TYR A 188 8.34 -3.04 -7.48
N ASN A 189 9.20 -2.14 -7.03
CA ASN A 189 8.95 -1.21 -5.93
C ASN A 189 8.46 -1.91 -4.64
N GLY A 190 9.05 -3.07 -4.33
CA GLY A 190 8.67 -3.86 -3.15
C GLY A 190 7.52 -4.83 -3.37
N MET A 191 6.87 -4.83 -4.54
CA MET A 191 5.83 -5.80 -4.89
C MET A 191 6.44 -6.94 -5.68
N THR A 192 5.98 -8.16 -5.43
CA THR A 192 6.28 -9.28 -6.31
C THR A 192 5.51 -9.08 -7.61
N VAL A 193 6.22 -9.14 -8.74
CA VAL A 193 5.63 -9.11 -10.06
C VAL A 193 4.93 -10.45 -10.28
N TYR A 194 3.61 -10.40 -10.43
CA TYR A 194 2.80 -11.61 -10.53
C TYR A 194 1.51 -11.29 -11.31
N PRO A 195 1.11 -12.13 -12.29
CA PRO A 195 -0.15 -11.93 -13.02
C PRO A 195 -1.33 -11.84 -12.06
N LEU A 196 -2.33 -11.02 -12.38
CA LEU A 196 -3.56 -10.96 -11.58
C LEU A 196 -4.20 -12.35 -11.50
N MET A 197 -4.49 -12.78 -10.27
CA MET A 197 -5.13 -14.06 -9.99
C MET A 197 -6.59 -13.87 -9.56
N SER A 198 -7.43 -14.83 -9.90
CA SER A 198 -8.71 -15.00 -9.21
C SER A 198 -8.49 -15.39 -7.74
N ALA A 199 -9.51 -15.21 -6.91
CA ALA A 199 -9.45 -15.63 -5.51
C ALA A 199 -9.22 -17.14 -5.38
N GLU A 200 -9.82 -17.95 -6.25
CA GLU A 200 -9.66 -19.40 -6.31
C GLU A 200 -8.22 -19.82 -6.63
N GLU A 201 -7.60 -19.18 -7.62
CA GLU A 201 -6.20 -19.41 -7.98
C GLU A 201 -5.24 -18.94 -6.87
N TYR A 202 -5.52 -17.81 -6.23
CA TYR A 202 -4.70 -17.32 -5.13
C TYR A 202 -4.70 -18.28 -3.94
N LEU A 203 -5.86 -18.82 -3.58
CA LEU A 203 -5.99 -19.78 -2.48
C LEU A 203 -5.13 -21.02 -2.70
N THR A 204 -5.15 -21.56 -3.93
CA THR A 204 -4.47 -22.79 -4.30
C THR A 204 -2.98 -22.61 -4.56
N GLN A 205 -2.59 -21.53 -5.21
CA GLN A 205 -1.21 -21.34 -5.69
C GLN A 205 -0.35 -20.51 -4.73
N VAL A 206 -0.97 -19.73 -3.83
CA VAL A 206 -0.25 -18.78 -2.96
C VAL A 206 -0.57 -19.02 -1.49
N ALA A 207 -1.83 -18.87 -1.08
CA ALA A 207 -2.18 -18.87 0.34
C ALA A 207 -1.89 -20.21 1.03
N PHE A 208 -2.37 -21.32 0.43
CA PHE A 208 -2.16 -22.64 1.01
C PHE A 208 -0.68 -23.05 1.05
N PRO A 209 0.11 -22.97 -0.05
CA PRO A 209 1.54 -23.29 0.00
C PRO A 209 2.35 -22.40 0.94
N TYR A 210 1.96 -21.13 1.10
CA TYR A 210 2.59 -20.22 2.06
C TYR A 210 2.35 -20.66 3.50
N ALA A 211 1.12 -21.06 3.83
CA ALA A 211 0.76 -21.47 5.18
C ALA A 211 1.28 -22.89 5.52
N HIS A 212 1.32 -23.78 4.53
CA HIS A 212 1.59 -25.21 4.70
C HIS A 212 2.64 -25.74 3.71
N PRO A 213 3.90 -25.27 3.82
CA PRO A 213 4.97 -25.71 2.92
C PRO A 213 5.33 -27.19 3.05
N GLU A 214 4.99 -27.82 4.17
CA GLU A 214 5.30 -29.23 4.47
C GLU A 214 4.10 -30.16 4.31
N ALA A 215 2.92 -29.63 3.93
CA ALA A 215 1.73 -30.45 3.74
C ALA A 215 1.89 -31.46 2.59
N SER A 216 1.30 -32.64 2.80
CA SER A 216 1.30 -33.73 1.83
C SER A 216 -0.10 -34.30 1.64
N GLY A 217 -0.32 -34.99 0.52
CA GLY A 217 -1.63 -35.59 0.24
C GLY A 217 -2.77 -34.57 0.12
N VAL A 218 -2.46 -33.36 -0.37
CA VAL A 218 -3.39 -32.23 -0.49
C VAL A 218 -4.52 -32.57 -1.45
N GLN A 219 -5.77 -32.40 -1.01
CA GLN A 219 -6.98 -32.59 -1.81
C GLN A 219 -7.94 -31.43 -1.58
N ILE A 220 -8.31 -30.73 -2.66
CA ILE A 220 -9.37 -29.71 -2.61
C ILE A 220 -10.70 -30.46 -2.63
N VAL A 221 -11.45 -30.37 -1.53
CA VAL A 221 -12.74 -31.03 -1.37
C VAL A 221 -13.86 -30.16 -1.91
N GLU A 222 -13.74 -28.84 -1.73
CA GLU A 222 -14.78 -27.88 -2.10
C GLU A 222 -14.16 -26.53 -2.42
N GLN A 223 -14.73 -25.81 -3.39
CA GLN A 223 -14.32 -24.46 -3.74
C GLN A 223 -15.52 -23.69 -4.27
N HIS A 224 -15.73 -22.48 -3.72
CA HIS A 224 -16.85 -21.63 -4.08
C HIS A 224 -16.43 -20.17 -4.23
N LYS A 225 -17.01 -19.51 -5.24
CA LYS A 225 -16.97 -18.05 -5.34
C LYS A 225 -17.98 -17.43 -4.38
N LEU A 226 -17.54 -16.36 -3.72
CA LEU A 226 -18.33 -15.59 -2.76
C LEU A 226 -18.73 -14.24 -3.39
N TYR A 227 -19.61 -14.28 -4.39
CA TYR A 227 -20.01 -13.08 -5.14
C TYR A 227 -20.59 -11.99 -4.23
N ASP A 228 -21.43 -12.36 -3.26
CA ASP A 228 -22.04 -11.41 -2.33
C ASP A 228 -21.00 -10.71 -1.45
N LEU A 229 -19.94 -11.42 -1.05
CA LEU A 229 -18.83 -10.83 -0.30
C LEU A 229 -18.06 -9.83 -1.16
N ALA A 230 -17.69 -10.21 -2.39
CA ALA A 230 -17.01 -9.32 -3.32
C ALA A 230 -17.84 -8.06 -3.63
N GLN A 231 -19.16 -8.21 -3.80
CA GLN A 231 -20.07 -7.07 -3.99
C GLN A 231 -20.17 -6.19 -2.74
N ALA A 232 -20.22 -6.76 -1.54
CA ALA A 232 -20.25 -6.00 -0.30
C ALA A 232 -19.00 -5.12 -0.13
N TYR A 233 -17.83 -5.65 -0.52
CA TYR A 233 -16.58 -4.89 -0.58
C TYR A 233 -16.67 -3.72 -1.57
N LEU A 234 -17.07 -4.00 -2.81
CA LEU A 234 -17.22 -2.98 -3.84
C LEU A 234 -18.19 -1.86 -3.42
N GLN A 235 -19.35 -2.23 -2.86
CA GLN A 235 -20.35 -1.28 -2.37
C GLN A 235 -19.77 -0.39 -1.27
N ARG A 236 -19.06 -0.96 -0.30
CA ARG A 236 -18.44 -0.21 0.79
C ARG A 236 -17.41 0.77 0.26
N VAL A 237 -16.52 0.34 -0.62
CA VAL A 237 -15.52 1.22 -1.23
C VAL A 237 -16.18 2.33 -2.03
N ASN A 238 -17.25 2.04 -2.77
CA ASN A 238 -18.01 3.05 -3.53
C ASN A 238 -18.65 4.13 -2.63
N THR A 239 -18.94 3.85 -1.35
CA THR A 239 -19.44 4.88 -0.43
C THR A 239 -18.39 5.95 -0.10
N VAL A 240 -17.11 5.55 -0.14
CA VAL A 240 -15.97 6.35 0.28
C VAL A 240 -15.26 6.95 -0.94
N MET A 241 -15.15 6.17 -2.02
CA MET A 241 -14.56 6.52 -3.30
C MET A 241 -15.56 6.23 -4.44
N PRO A 242 -16.55 7.13 -4.65
CA PRO A 242 -17.47 6.99 -5.78
C PRO A 242 -16.69 7.00 -7.10
N GLN A 243 -17.12 6.19 -8.06
CA GLN A 243 -16.46 6.04 -9.37
C GLN A 243 -15.08 5.39 -9.31
N THR A 244 -14.83 4.55 -8.30
CA THR A 244 -13.62 3.73 -8.27
C THR A 244 -13.59 2.72 -9.42
N THR A 245 -12.41 2.40 -9.94
CA THR A 245 -12.19 1.30 -10.90
C THR A 245 -11.73 0.02 -10.21
N LEU A 246 -11.69 0.01 -8.87
CA LEU A 246 -11.36 -1.19 -8.11
C LEU A 246 -12.37 -2.29 -8.40
N SER A 247 -11.87 -3.51 -8.62
CA SER A 247 -12.70 -4.72 -8.71
C SER A 247 -12.31 -5.71 -7.63
N TYR A 248 -13.28 -6.55 -7.27
CA TYR A 248 -13.13 -7.53 -6.19
C TYR A 248 -13.55 -8.91 -6.69
N ASP A 249 -12.78 -9.92 -6.28
CA ASP A 249 -13.14 -11.33 -6.39
C ASP A 249 -12.99 -11.96 -5.01
N ALA A 250 -13.78 -12.97 -4.68
CA ALA A 250 -13.73 -13.60 -3.37
C ALA A 250 -14.05 -15.08 -3.49
N ALA A 251 -13.36 -15.90 -2.72
CA ALA A 251 -13.55 -17.34 -2.73
C ALA A 251 -13.32 -17.93 -1.34
N ILE A 252 -13.92 -19.10 -1.14
CA ILE A 252 -13.61 -20.01 -0.04
C ILE A 252 -13.24 -21.38 -0.62
N MET A 253 -12.26 -22.03 -0.01
CA MET A 253 -11.78 -23.35 -0.39
C MET A 253 -11.72 -24.23 0.86
N THR A 254 -12.27 -25.43 0.77
CA THR A 254 -12.08 -26.50 1.76
C THR A 254 -11.05 -27.48 1.22
N VAL A 255 -9.99 -27.70 1.99
CA VAL A 255 -8.87 -28.58 1.62
C VAL A 255 -8.62 -29.59 2.73
N THR A 256 -8.31 -30.82 2.35
CA THR A 256 -7.80 -31.84 3.26
C THR A 256 -6.36 -32.18 2.93
N TYR A 257 -5.55 -32.45 3.95
CA TYR A 257 -4.12 -32.76 3.79
C TYR A 257 -3.57 -33.44 5.04
N TRP A 258 -2.32 -33.88 4.93
CA TRP A 258 -1.53 -34.43 6.03
C TRP A 258 -0.40 -33.48 6.39
N GLU A 259 -0.27 -33.17 7.67
CA GLU A 259 0.86 -32.42 8.23
C GLU A 259 1.17 -33.04 9.61
N ASP A 260 2.45 -33.32 9.88
CA ASP A 260 2.90 -34.00 11.11
C ASP A 260 2.10 -35.27 11.46
N GLU A 261 1.90 -36.15 10.46
CA GLU A 261 1.14 -37.41 10.57
C GLU A 261 -0.35 -37.24 10.96
N THR A 262 -0.84 -36.00 11.05
CA THR A 262 -2.22 -35.68 11.41
C THR A 262 -3.00 -35.25 10.17
N PRO A 263 -4.17 -35.85 9.91
CA PRO A 263 -5.03 -35.44 8.81
C PRO A 263 -5.87 -34.23 9.23
N TYR A 264 -5.78 -33.16 8.44
CA TYR A 264 -6.51 -31.91 8.66
C TYR A 264 -7.55 -31.67 7.57
N GLU A 265 -8.63 -30.99 7.97
CA GLU A 265 -9.56 -30.28 7.10
C GLU A 265 -9.40 -28.79 7.42
N GLU A 266 -9.25 -27.97 6.39
CA GLU A 266 -9.07 -26.54 6.54
C GLU A 266 -9.94 -25.77 5.55
N ARG A 267 -10.60 -24.73 6.04
CA ARG A 267 -11.32 -23.77 5.20
C ARG A 267 -10.53 -22.48 5.09
N ILE A 268 -10.27 -22.05 3.87
CA ILE A 268 -9.49 -20.86 3.57
C ILE A 268 -10.36 -19.90 2.76
N LEU A 269 -10.55 -18.70 3.28
CA LEU A 269 -11.26 -17.62 2.62
C LEU A 269 -10.27 -16.54 2.22
N THR A 270 -10.50 -15.91 1.07
CA THR A 270 -9.77 -14.70 0.68
C THR A 270 -10.65 -13.79 -0.18
N VAL A 271 -10.34 -12.50 -0.15
CA VAL A 271 -10.79 -11.52 -1.13
C VAL A 271 -9.57 -11.05 -1.93
N ILE A 272 -9.72 -10.84 -3.22
CA ILE A 272 -8.73 -10.22 -4.10
C ILE A 272 -9.24 -8.83 -4.44
N GLU A 273 -8.40 -7.82 -4.23
CA GLU A 273 -8.63 -6.45 -4.64
C GLU A 273 -7.72 -6.13 -5.83
N ASN A 274 -8.33 -5.80 -6.97
CA ASN A 274 -7.63 -5.42 -8.19
C ASN A 274 -7.79 -3.91 -8.43
N TRP A 275 -6.66 -3.21 -8.58
CA TRP A 275 -6.64 -1.77 -8.75
C TRP A 275 -6.70 -1.32 -10.22
N GLY A 276 -6.56 -2.27 -11.15
CA GLY A 276 -6.61 -2.05 -12.58
C GLY A 276 -5.58 -1.01 -13.06
N ASP A 277 -5.91 -0.31 -14.14
CA ASP A 277 -5.02 0.67 -14.76
C ASP A 277 -4.69 1.84 -13.83
N MET A 278 -5.64 2.26 -12.98
CA MET A 278 -5.42 3.32 -11.99
C MET A 278 -4.35 2.95 -10.96
N GLY A 279 -4.25 1.67 -10.63
CA GLY A 279 -3.19 1.12 -9.78
C GLY A 279 -1.95 0.69 -10.55
N ALA A 280 -1.83 1.00 -11.85
CA ALA A 280 -0.74 0.50 -12.70
C ALA A 280 -0.59 -1.03 -12.64
N GLY A 281 -1.71 -1.75 -12.60
CA GLY A 281 -1.74 -3.22 -12.50
C GLY A 281 -1.55 -3.77 -11.09
N MET A 282 -1.55 -2.93 -10.06
CA MET A 282 -1.50 -3.39 -8.66
C MET A 282 -2.73 -4.23 -8.30
N TRP A 283 -2.49 -5.29 -7.54
CA TRP A 283 -3.54 -6.10 -6.95
C TRP A 283 -3.04 -6.72 -5.64
N GLY A 284 -3.92 -7.27 -4.83
CA GLY A 284 -3.51 -7.95 -3.61
C GLY A 284 -4.63 -8.73 -2.95
N ASN A 285 -4.26 -9.62 -2.03
CA ASN A 285 -5.23 -10.27 -1.17
C ASN A 285 -5.69 -9.32 -0.05
N LYS A 286 -6.90 -9.60 0.43
CA LYS A 286 -7.59 -8.99 1.55
C LYS A 286 -8.22 -10.08 2.37
N GLU A 287 -8.05 -9.99 3.69
CA GLU A 287 -8.72 -10.88 4.65
C GLU A 287 -8.53 -12.36 4.35
N THR A 288 -7.28 -12.78 4.12
CA THR A 288 -7.01 -14.21 3.96
C THR A 288 -7.02 -14.89 5.33
N VAL A 289 -8.03 -15.73 5.57
CA VAL A 289 -8.26 -16.40 6.86
C VAL A 289 -8.30 -17.92 6.65
N LEU A 290 -7.62 -18.65 7.52
CA LEU A 290 -7.55 -20.10 7.56
C LEU A 290 -8.21 -20.62 8.84
N LEU A 291 -9.05 -21.63 8.70
CA LEU A 291 -9.75 -22.32 9.78
C LEU A 291 -9.44 -23.81 9.70
N ARG A 292 -8.50 -24.28 10.53
CA ARG A 292 -8.00 -25.65 10.56
C ARG A 292 -8.65 -26.46 11.68
N THR A 293 -9.02 -27.70 11.37
CA THR A 293 -9.43 -28.72 12.35
C THR A 293 -8.96 -30.10 11.92
N PRO A 294 -8.91 -31.11 12.81
CA PRO A 294 -8.85 -32.50 12.36
C PRO A 294 -10.03 -32.83 11.43
N ILE A 295 -9.83 -33.74 10.48
CA ILE A 295 -10.88 -34.12 9.52
C ILE A 295 -12.16 -34.55 10.27
N GLY A 296 -13.31 -34.00 9.84
CA GLY A 296 -14.62 -34.32 10.42
C GLY A 296 -14.96 -33.58 11.70
N GLU A 297 -14.06 -32.74 12.24
CA GLU A 297 -14.32 -31.94 13.44
C GLU A 297 -14.76 -30.49 13.16
N TYR A 298 -14.72 -30.03 11.91
CA TYR A 298 -14.99 -28.62 11.57
C TYR A 298 -16.31 -28.09 12.17
N GLY A 299 -17.41 -28.84 12.00
CA GLY A 299 -18.72 -28.44 12.52
C GLY A 299 -18.79 -28.31 14.05
N THR A 300 -17.88 -28.97 14.79
CA THR A 300 -17.78 -28.82 16.24
C THR A 300 -17.12 -27.49 16.62
N TRP A 301 -16.14 -27.04 15.82
CA TRP A 301 -15.31 -25.88 16.12
C TRP A 301 -15.78 -24.59 15.44
N GLU A 302 -16.59 -24.68 14.39
CA GLU A 302 -17.14 -23.54 13.66
C GLU A 302 -17.79 -22.47 14.57
N PRO A 303 -18.62 -22.81 15.58
CA PRO A 303 -19.18 -21.80 16.48
C PRO A 303 -18.10 -21.05 17.28
N ILE A 304 -16.99 -21.72 17.62
CA ILE A 304 -15.88 -21.11 18.35
C ILE A 304 -15.11 -20.14 17.44
N PHE A 305 -14.82 -20.54 16.20
CA PHE A 305 -14.20 -19.64 15.22
C PHE A 305 -15.06 -18.41 14.95
N SER A 306 -16.37 -18.59 14.80
CA SER A 306 -17.32 -17.48 14.63
C SER A 306 -17.27 -16.49 15.79
N VAL A 307 -17.22 -16.97 17.04
CA VAL A 307 -17.09 -16.10 18.22
C VAL A 307 -15.74 -15.39 18.25
N ILE A 308 -14.64 -16.09 17.97
CA ILE A 308 -13.30 -15.50 17.89
C ILE A 308 -13.31 -14.35 16.89
N GLN A 309 -13.75 -14.61 15.66
CA GLN A 309 -13.74 -13.66 14.55
C GLN A 309 -14.67 -12.45 14.79
N SER A 310 -15.88 -12.70 15.29
CA SER A 310 -16.88 -11.64 15.51
C SER A 310 -16.62 -10.77 16.74
N SER A 311 -15.70 -11.18 17.62
CA SER A 311 -15.35 -10.49 18.87
C SER A 311 -14.17 -9.52 18.78
N VAL A 312 -13.61 -9.37 17.57
CA VAL A 312 -12.49 -8.47 17.29
C VAL A 312 -12.91 -7.03 17.58
N GLU A 313 -12.17 -6.38 18.47
CA GLU A 313 -12.30 -4.98 18.84
C GLU A 313 -10.99 -4.27 18.50
N ILE A 314 -11.01 -3.41 17.47
CA ILE A 314 -9.84 -2.62 17.09
C ILE A 314 -9.67 -1.44 18.05
N SER A 315 -8.43 -1.21 18.50
CA SER A 315 -8.04 -0.07 19.32
C SER A 315 -8.25 1.25 18.56
N PRO A 316 -9.13 2.14 19.04
CA PRO A 316 -9.33 3.44 18.39
C PRO A 316 -8.06 4.30 18.38
N GLN A 317 -7.21 4.17 19.41
CA GLN A 317 -5.94 4.90 19.48
C GLN A 317 -4.96 4.41 18.42
N TRP A 318 -4.92 3.11 18.16
CA TRP A 318 -4.08 2.55 17.11
C TRP A 318 -4.53 3.00 15.71
N ILE A 319 -5.84 2.96 15.42
CA ILE A 319 -6.40 3.48 14.16
C ILE A 319 -6.06 4.97 13.97
N LEU A 320 -6.23 5.78 15.02
CA LEU A 320 -5.89 7.21 14.97
C LEU A 320 -4.40 7.41 14.69
N GLY A 321 -3.54 6.60 15.31
CA GLY A 321 -2.10 6.59 15.04
C GLY A 321 -1.78 6.26 13.58
N GLU A 322 -2.45 5.26 12.99
CA GLU A 322 -2.29 4.93 11.57
C GLU A 322 -2.74 6.07 10.66
N ILE A 323 -3.91 6.67 10.93
CA ILE A 323 -4.42 7.82 10.18
C ILE A 323 -3.42 9.00 10.24
N GLN A 324 -2.93 9.33 11.44
CA GLN A 324 -1.95 10.41 11.62
C GLN A 324 -0.64 10.10 10.90
N GLY A 325 -0.15 8.86 10.98
CA GLY A 325 1.04 8.41 10.26
C GLY A 325 0.88 8.54 8.75
N GLN A 326 -0.27 8.16 8.19
CA GLN A 326 -0.55 8.33 6.77
C GLN A 326 -0.63 9.81 6.36
N MET A 327 -1.23 10.66 7.19
CA MET A 327 -1.28 12.11 6.93
C MET A 327 0.12 12.73 6.94
N GLN A 328 0.96 12.38 7.91
CA GLN A 328 2.34 12.88 8.01
C GLN A 328 3.18 12.42 6.81
N ARG A 329 3.06 11.16 6.40
CA ARG A 329 3.70 10.64 5.18
C ARG A 329 3.20 11.36 3.94
N GLY A 330 1.89 11.59 3.84
CA GLY A 330 1.28 12.35 2.75
C GLY A 330 1.81 13.78 2.66
N GLN A 331 1.96 14.47 3.79
CA GLN A 331 2.50 15.82 3.86
C GLN A 331 3.99 15.86 3.47
N THR A 332 4.78 14.92 3.98
CA THR A 332 6.21 14.78 3.63
C THR A 332 6.38 14.61 2.12
N MET A 333 5.55 13.77 1.49
CA MET A 333 5.58 13.59 0.03
C MET A 333 5.26 14.88 -0.74
N LEU A 334 4.31 15.68 -0.27
CA LEU A 334 3.97 16.96 -0.91
C LEU A 334 5.13 17.97 -0.79
N ASP A 335 5.82 17.98 0.35
CA ASP A 335 6.94 18.89 0.56
C ASP A 335 8.16 18.47 -0.28
N VAL A 336 8.44 17.17 -0.39
CA VAL A 336 9.44 16.63 -1.33
C VAL A 336 9.09 16.96 -2.79
N GLN A 337 7.83 16.87 -3.20
CA GLN A 337 7.43 17.25 -4.57
C GLN A 337 7.69 18.73 -4.88
N LYS A 338 7.42 19.63 -3.92
CA LYS A 338 7.73 21.06 -4.08
C LYS A 338 9.23 21.29 -4.20
N GLU A 339 10.02 20.61 -3.38
CA GLU A 339 11.48 20.70 -3.42
C GLU A 339 12.04 20.23 -4.77
N VAL A 340 11.57 19.08 -5.28
CA VAL A 340 11.96 18.59 -6.61
C VAL A 340 11.60 19.58 -7.72
N GLN A 341 10.41 20.21 -7.64
CA GLN A 341 10.02 21.24 -8.61
C GLN A 341 10.93 22.48 -8.55
N GLN A 342 11.31 22.92 -7.34
CA GLN A 342 12.25 24.02 -7.15
C GLN A 342 13.64 23.70 -7.70
N ILE A 343 14.17 22.50 -7.44
CA ILE A 343 15.45 22.04 -8.00
C ILE A 343 15.36 21.98 -9.54
N GLY A 344 14.25 21.50 -10.09
CA GLY A 344 13.98 21.49 -11.53
C GLY A 344 14.05 22.89 -12.15
N GLN A 345 13.41 23.88 -11.52
CA GLN A 345 13.46 25.28 -11.96
C GLN A 345 14.89 25.83 -11.91
N ALA A 346 15.60 25.62 -10.79
CA ALA A 346 16.99 26.06 -10.64
C ALA A 346 17.93 25.43 -11.70
N MET A 347 17.72 24.16 -12.07
CA MET A 347 18.48 23.51 -13.14
C MET A 347 18.22 24.14 -14.52
N VAL A 348 16.97 24.49 -14.82
CA VAL A 348 16.62 25.15 -16.09
C VAL A 348 17.22 26.55 -16.14
N GLU A 349 17.12 27.32 -15.06
CA GLU A 349 17.72 28.66 -14.94
C GLU A 349 19.25 28.58 -15.09
N HIS A 350 19.90 27.62 -14.43
CA HIS A 350 21.34 27.41 -14.56
C HIS A 350 21.73 27.04 -16.00
N ARG A 351 20.97 26.16 -16.67
CA ARG A 351 21.21 25.82 -18.08
C ARG A 351 21.01 27.02 -19.00
N GLN A 352 20.01 27.85 -18.77
CA GLN A 352 19.80 29.08 -19.54
C GLN A 352 20.97 30.04 -19.37
N LYS A 353 21.43 30.25 -18.13
CA LYS A 353 22.60 31.09 -17.84
C LYS A 353 23.87 30.54 -18.49
N THR A 354 24.14 29.24 -18.33
CA THR A 354 25.30 28.57 -18.93
C THR A 354 25.25 28.64 -20.46
N ASN A 355 24.08 28.40 -21.07
CA ASN A 355 23.92 28.52 -22.51
C ASN A 355 24.09 29.96 -22.99
N ALA A 356 23.61 30.95 -22.24
CA ALA A 356 23.83 32.36 -22.55
C ALA A 356 25.33 32.70 -22.51
N GLU A 357 26.06 32.20 -21.51
CA GLU A 357 27.52 32.35 -21.43
C GLU A 357 28.24 31.65 -22.59
N ILE A 358 27.86 30.42 -22.95
CA ILE A 358 28.41 29.70 -24.11
C ILE A 358 28.13 30.46 -25.42
N HIS A 359 26.90 30.94 -25.62
CA HIS A 359 26.55 31.71 -26.82
C HIS A 359 27.32 33.03 -26.89
N ASN A 360 27.51 33.69 -25.75
CA ASN A 360 28.32 34.90 -25.65
C ASN A 360 29.78 34.60 -26.01
N ASP A 361 30.37 33.55 -25.43
CA ASP A 361 31.74 33.12 -25.72
C ASP A 361 31.93 32.74 -27.19
N ILE A 362 30.97 32.03 -27.79
CA ILE A 362 30.99 31.71 -29.23
C ILE A 362 30.92 33.00 -30.06
N PHE A 363 30.05 33.95 -29.70
CA PHE A 363 29.95 35.22 -30.39
C PHE A 363 31.27 36.00 -30.34
N LEU A 364 31.84 36.17 -29.14
CA LEU A 364 33.13 36.83 -28.91
C LEU A 364 34.27 36.15 -29.69
N THR A 365 34.29 34.81 -29.70
CA THR A 365 35.28 34.03 -30.47
C THR A 365 35.14 34.24 -31.97
N LEU A 366 33.91 34.29 -32.50
CA LEU A 366 33.66 34.47 -33.93
C LEU A 366 33.90 35.90 -34.41
N THR A 367 33.85 36.90 -33.52
CA THR A 367 34.06 38.31 -33.85
C THR A 367 35.48 38.80 -33.53
N ASP A 368 36.38 37.92 -33.08
CA ASP A 368 37.72 38.27 -32.58
C ASP A 368 37.67 39.35 -31.47
N GLN A 369 36.71 39.20 -30.56
CA GLN A 369 36.45 40.11 -29.45
C GLN A 369 36.57 39.40 -28.09
N GLU A 370 36.75 40.17 -27.02
CA GLU A 370 36.74 39.72 -25.62
C GLU A 370 36.07 40.77 -24.73
N GLU A 371 35.56 40.34 -23.57
CA GLU A 371 34.95 41.23 -22.58
C GLU A 371 35.95 41.61 -21.47
N TYR A 372 36.21 42.91 -21.35
CA TYR A 372 37.10 43.49 -20.36
C TYR A 372 36.31 44.26 -19.30
N VAL A 373 36.82 44.29 -18.07
CA VAL A 373 36.28 45.16 -17.01
C VAL A 373 37.05 46.48 -17.03
N ASN A 374 36.38 47.59 -17.29
CA ASN A 374 37.00 48.92 -17.24
C ASN A 374 37.25 49.31 -15.76
N PRO A 375 38.50 49.57 -15.35
CA PRO A 375 38.85 49.86 -13.95
C PRO A 375 38.31 51.20 -13.45
N PHE A 376 38.01 52.16 -14.34
CA PHE A 376 37.49 53.48 -13.96
C PHE A 376 35.97 53.50 -13.80
N THR A 377 35.25 52.71 -14.60
CA THR A 377 33.77 52.70 -14.60
C THR A 377 33.16 51.43 -14.00
N ASN A 378 33.95 50.37 -13.83
CA ASN A 378 33.51 49.01 -13.48
C ASN A 378 32.47 48.41 -14.44
N GLN A 379 32.36 48.94 -15.66
CA GLN A 379 31.48 48.41 -16.70
C GLN A 379 32.21 47.37 -17.55
N ILE A 380 31.43 46.46 -18.16
CA ILE A 380 31.94 45.46 -19.10
C ILE A 380 31.99 46.12 -20.48
N GLU A 381 33.16 46.08 -21.10
CA GLU A 381 33.41 46.61 -22.44
C GLU A 381 33.89 45.49 -23.37
N THR A 382 33.38 45.48 -24.60
CA THR A 382 33.84 44.57 -25.65
C THR A 382 35.02 45.20 -26.39
N GLY A 383 36.15 44.51 -26.42
CA GLY A 383 37.38 44.91 -27.13
C GLY A 383 37.89 43.81 -28.05
N SER A 384 38.94 44.07 -28.84
CA SER A 384 39.54 43.02 -29.68
C SER A 384 40.37 42.06 -28.84
N ASN A 385 40.32 40.77 -29.16
CA ASN A 385 41.11 39.72 -28.51
C ASN A 385 42.40 39.35 -29.27
N GLN A 386 42.72 40.06 -30.36
CA GLN A 386 43.92 39.81 -31.16
C GLN A 386 45.22 40.15 -30.43
N TRP A 387 45.10 40.81 -29.26
CA TRP A 387 46.22 41.13 -28.39
C TRP A 387 45.98 40.67 -26.94
N ASP A 388 47.04 40.21 -26.29
CA ASP A 388 46.97 39.60 -24.95
C ASP A 388 46.63 40.60 -23.82
N TYR A 389 46.96 41.88 -24.02
CA TYR A 389 46.81 42.92 -23.01
C TYR A 389 46.14 44.18 -23.56
N ARG A 390 45.21 44.74 -22.77
CA ARG A 390 44.47 45.96 -23.05
C ARG A 390 44.63 46.95 -21.90
N TRP A 391 44.85 48.21 -22.23
CA TRP A 391 44.92 49.34 -21.31
C TRP A 391 43.87 50.39 -21.71
N VAL A 392 43.25 51.03 -20.74
CA VAL A 392 42.27 52.12 -20.95
C VAL A 392 42.61 53.30 -20.04
N ASN A 393 42.16 54.51 -20.37
CA ASN A 393 42.19 55.66 -19.46
C ASN A 393 40.78 56.23 -19.21
N GLU A 394 40.68 57.22 -18.32
CA GLU A 394 39.39 57.86 -17.97
C GLU A 394 38.73 58.58 -19.17
N ALA A 395 39.53 59.00 -20.16
CA ALA A 395 39.03 59.61 -21.39
C ALA A 395 38.46 58.61 -22.42
N GLY A 396 38.58 57.30 -22.16
CA GLY A 396 38.10 56.23 -23.04
C GLY A 396 39.07 55.85 -24.18
N GLU A 397 40.32 56.31 -24.12
CA GLU A 397 41.36 55.86 -25.07
C GLU A 397 41.85 54.46 -24.69
N VAL A 398 42.16 53.63 -25.70
CA VAL A 398 42.51 52.22 -25.51
C VAL A 398 43.83 51.89 -26.21
N ILE A 399 44.71 51.15 -25.53
CA ILE A 399 45.96 50.60 -26.07
C ILE A 399 45.90 49.07 -26.01
N TYR A 400 46.29 48.40 -27.09
CA TYR A 400 46.43 46.95 -27.19
C TYR A 400 47.90 46.57 -27.37
N THR A 401 48.37 45.52 -26.69
CA THR A 401 49.75 45.03 -26.77
C THR A 401 49.83 43.53 -26.44
N ASN A 402 50.84 42.84 -26.99
CA ASN A 402 51.17 41.44 -26.63
C ASN A 402 52.33 41.37 -25.64
N ASP A 403 52.93 42.50 -25.29
CA ASP A 403 54.05 42.53 -24.35
C ASP A 403 53.53 42.66 -22.92
N GLU A 404 53.79 41.64 -22.11
CA GLU A 404 53.38 41.57 -20.70
C GLU A 404 54.01 42.68 -19.86
N TYR A 405 55.21 43.12 -20.26
CA TYR A 405 56.00 44.11 -19.55
C TYR A 405 55.78 45.53 -20.09
N TYR A 406 54.96 45.69 -21.12
CA TYR A 406 54.61 47.02 -21.62
C TYR A 406 53.71 47.75 -20.63
N ASP A 407 54.23 48.85 -20.08
CA ASP A 407 53.49 49.81 -19.26
C ASP A 407 53.43 51.15 -20.01
N PRO A 408 52.26 51.57 -20.52
CA PRO A 408 52.11 52.83 -21.24
C PRO A 408 52.49 54.06 -20.39
N ARG A 409 52.55 53.92 -19.06
CA ARG A 409 53.01 54.98 -18.15
C ARG A 409 54.50 55.26 -18.23
N LEU A 410 55.26 54.30 -18.76
CA LEU A 410 56.72 54.38 -18.93
C LEU A 410 57.12 54.64 -20.38
N ASP A 411 56.15 54.71 -21.30
CA ASP A 411 56.36 54.96 -22.71
C ASP A 411 56.63 56.45 -22.96
N VAL A 412 57.88 56.75 -23.32
CA VAL A 412 58.39 58.12 -23.54
C VAL A 412 57.73 58.80 -24.74
N ASP A 413 57.20 58.04 -25.70
CA ASP A 413 56.56 58.57 -26.91
C ASP A 413 55.08 58.90 -26.65
N LEU A 414 54.44 58.18 -25.73
CA LEU A 414 53.06 58.42 -25.30
C LEU A 414 52.95 59.58 -24.29
N ASN A 415 53.95 59.74 -23.41
CA ASN A 415 54.03 60.80 -22.38
C ASN A 415 52.72 60.98 -21.58
N ARG A 416 52.09 59.86 -21.22
CA ARG A 416 50.84 59.79 -20.44
C ARG A 416 50.96 58.75 -19.35
N VAL A 417 50.40 59.02 -18.17
CA VAL A 417 50.51 58.16 -16.97
C VAL A 417 49.18 57.62 -16.46
N ASP A 418 48.09 57.93 -17.14
CA ASP A 418 46.71 57.74 -16.68
C ASP A 418 46.03 56.47 -17.23
N PHE A 419 46.79 55.61 -17.89
CA PHE A 419 46.31 54.32 -18.35
C PHE A 419 46.31 53.28 -17.22
N GLU A 420 45.29 52.43 -17.19
CA GLU A 420 45.19 51.26 -16.33
C GLU A 420 44.90 50.00 -17.15
N ARG A 421 45.49 48.88 -16.74
CA ARG A 421 45.32 47.59 -17.41
C ARG A 421 43.92 47.07 -17.13
N THR A 422 43.21 46.67 -18.18
CA THR A 422 41.84 46.14 -18.05
C THR A 422 41.89 44.62 -17.95
N PRO A 423 41.45 44.00 -16.84
CA PRO A 423 41.37 42.55 -16.74
C PRO A 423 40.20 42.00 -17.58
N ILE A 424 40.36 40.78 -18.10
CA ILE A 424 39.27 40.04 -18.74
C ILE A 424 38.21 39.69 -17.67
N ARG A 425 36.93 39.79 -18.03
CA ARG A 425 35.82 39.45 -17.12
C ARG A 425 35.92 37.98 -16.72
N LYS A 426 35.84 37.69 -15.41
CA LYS A 426 35.74 36.31 -14.92
C LYS A 426 34.41 35.69 -15.40
N ARG A 427 34.49 34.47 -15.93
CA ARG A 427 33.35 33.67 -16.40
C ARG A 427 32.76 32.88 -15.24
#